data_AF-B4MQH2-F1
#
_entry.id   AF-B4MQH2-F1
#
_cell.length_a   1.000
_cell.length_b   1.000
_cell.length_c   1.000
_cell.angle_alpha   90.00
_cell.angle_beta   90.00
_cell.angle_gamma   90.00
#
_symmetry.space_group_name_H-M   'P 1'
#
loop_
_entity.id
_entity.type
_entity.pdbx_description
1 polymer ?
#
loop_
_entity_poly.entity_id
_entity_poly.type
_entity_poly.pdbx_seq_one_letter_code
_entity_poly.pdbx_strand_id
1 'polypeptide(L)'
;MIPQNNHEFVIVRLSFVPYIHPHYPRISYQLRKYPPSGSIVPVRDWFEHVMMRERSNLPSESHIRFCEWRILTGQLELFNINGYRYDKIMLILGEDSVSWVYYQCLPIHPRIEGSAKIPISYCSCCLENQYLTIMDKIKEIVLGYANE
;
A
#
# COMPACT_ATOMS: atom_id res chain seq x y z
N MET A 1 -19.16 -10.38 -23.56
CA MET A 1 -19.06 -9.49 -22.39
C MET A 1 -18.63 -10.35 -21.21
N ILE A 2 -17.45 -10.11 -20.65
CA ILE A 2 -16.91 -10.88 -19.51
C ILE A 2 -17.68 -10.42 -18.25
N PRO A 3 -18.08 -11.31 -17.32
CA PRO A 3 -18.90 -10.89 -16.19
C PRO A 3 -18.14 -9.88 -15.33
N GLN A 4 -18.78 -8.75 -15.01
CA GLN A 4 -18.30 -7.66 -14.15
C GLN A 4 -18.13 -8.06 -12.67
N ASN A 5 -18.12 -9.35 -12.35
CA ASN A 5 -18.14 -9.85 -10.95
C ASN A 5 -16.74 -10.22 -10.42
N ASN A 6 -15.66 -10.02 -11.18
CA ASN A 6 -14.31 -10.31 -10.70
C ASN A 6 -13.59 -9.01 -10.36
N HIS A 7 -13.33 -8.79 -9.07
CA HIS A 7 -12.58 -7.63 -8.57
C HIS A 7 -11.23 -8.08 -8.01
N GLU A 8 -10.19 -7.29 -8.28
CA GLU A 8 -8.84 -7.52 -7.74
C GLU A 8 -8.44 -6.36 -6.83
N PHE A 9 -8.08 -6.68 -5.58
CA PHE A 9 -7.45 -5.72 -4.69
C PHE A 9 -5.94 -5.84 -4.79
N VAL A 10 -5.29 -4.74 -5.17
CA VAL A 10 -3.83 -4.66 -5.23
C VAL A 10 -3.33 -4.10 -3.91
N ILE A 11 -2.51 -4.90 -3.22
CA ILE A 11 -1.92 -4.60 -1.92
C ILE A 11 -0.42 -4.44 -2.13
N VAL A 12 0.12 -3.25 -1.88
CA VAL A 12 1.55 -2.99 -2.00
C VAL A 12 2.16 -2.88 -0.61
N ARG A 13 3.29 -3.53 -0.40
CA ARG A 13 4.00 -3.56 0.86
C ARG A 13 5.44 -3.19 0.65
N LEU A 14 5.82 -2.03 1.15
CA LEU A 14 7.19 -1.57 1.15
C LEU A 14 7.79 -1.87 2.51
N SER A 15 9.02 -2.37 2.53
CA SER A 15 9.79 -2.57 3.75
C SER A 15 11.20 -2.05 3.56
N PHE A 16 11.67 -1.27 4.53
CA PHE A 16 13.02 -0.75 4.53
C PHE A 16 14.00 -1.87 4.89
N VAL A 17 15.00 -2.07 4.05
CA VAL A 17 16.04 -3.08 4.23
C VAL A 17 17.40 -2.44 3.93
N PRO A 18 18.24 -2.16 4.94
CA PRO A 18 19.42 -1.31 4.79
C PRO A 18 20.51 -1.90 3.89
N TYR A 19 20.52 -3.22 3.67
CA TYR A 19 21.49 -3.90 2.83
C TYR A 19 21.04 -4.06 1.36
N ILE A 20 19.83 -3.62 1.00
CA ILE A 20 19.36 -3.57 -0.39
C ILE A 20 19.77 -2.23 -0.98
N HIS A 21 20.21 -2.22 -2.24
CA HIS A 21 20.60 -0.98 -2.90
C HIS A 21 19.38 -0.07 -3.13
N PRO A 22 19.44 1.25 -2.85
CA PRO A 22 18.29 2.16 -2.98
C PRO A 22 17.66 2.18 -4.38
N HIS A 23 18.47 2.06 -5.43
CA HIS A 23 18.01 2.08 -6.82
C HIS A 23 17.70 0.68 -7.41
N TYR A 24 17.93 -0.40 -6.65
CA TYR A 24 17.66 -1.77 -7.10
C TYR A 24 16.83 -2.52 -6.06
N PRO A 25 15.54 -2.17 -5.91
CA PRO A 25 14.64 -2.83 -4.98
C PRO A 25 14.41 -4.29 -5.38
N ARG A 26 14.13 -5.16 -4.41
CA ARG A 26 13.64 -6.52 -4.67
C ARG A 26 12.13 -6.52 -4.65
N ILE A 27 11.53 -6.79 -5.80
CA ILE A 27 10.08 -6.80 -6.00
C ILE A 27 9.63 -8.23 -6.20
N SER A 28 8.60 -8.64 -5.48
CA SER A 28 7.92 -9.92 -5.70
C SER A 28 6.41 -9.73 -5.77
N TYR A 29 5.81 -10.52 -6.64
CA TYR A 29 4.39 -10.50 -6.96
C TYR A 29 3.76 -11.84 -6.58
N GLN A 30 2.62 -11.80 -5.90
CA GLN A 30 1.88 -13.00 -5.54
C GLN A 30 0.37 -12.79 -5.65
N LEU A 31 -0.28 -13.62 -6.49
CA LEU A 31 -1.73 -13.77 -6.46
C LEU A 31 -2.15 -14.61 -5.25
N ARG A 32 -3.16 -14.15 -4.53
CA ARG A 32 -3.67 -14.78 -3.33
C ARG A 32 -5.19 -14.89 -3.37
N LYS A 33 -5.68 -16.04 -2.93
CA LYS A 33 -7.12 -16.29 -2.70
C LYS A 33 -7.62 -15.60 -1.42
N TYR A 34 -6.72 -15.40 -0.45
CA TYR A 34 -7.04 -14.85 0.87
C TYR A 34 -6.18 -13.60 1.17
N PRO A 35 -6.69 -12.65 1.98
CA PRO A 35 -5.94 -11.45 2.35
C PRO A 35 -4.67 -11.81 3.15
N PRO A 36 -3.64 -10.94 3.16
CA PRO A 36 -2.33 -11.20 3.78
C PRO A 36 -2.33 -11.05 5.33
N SER A 37 -3.42 -11.45 5.99
CA SER A 37 -3.73 -11.16 7.41
C SER A 37 -2.65 -11.56 8.40
N GLY A 38 -1.96 -12.68 8.17
CA GLY A 38 -0.91 -13.18 9.08
C GLY A 38 0.39 -12.36 9.09
N SER A 39 0.59 -11.50 8.09
CA SER A 39 1.86 -10.78 7.91
C SER A 39 1.75 -9.28 8.17
N ILE A 40 0.56 -8.80 8.53
CA ILE A 40 0.23 -7.38 8.72
C ILE A 40 -0.29 -7.11 10.13
N VAL A 41 0.01 -7.99 11.09
CA VAL A 41 -0.48 -7.95 12.48
C VAL A 41 -0.47 -6.55 13.10
N PRO A 42 0.59 -5.72 12.94
CA PRO A 42 0.57 -4.37 13.47
C PRO A 42 -0.62 -3.55 12.95
N VAL A 43 -0.94 -3.62 11.66
CA VAL A 43 -1.96 -2.77 11.00
C VAL A 43 -3.20 -3.55 10.57
N ARG A 44 -3.50 -4.67 11.23
CA ARG A 44 -4.60 -5.56 10.84
C ARG A 44 -5.96 -4.87 10.97
N ASP A 45 -6.15 -4.14 12.04
CA ASP A 45 -7.35 -3.34 12.34
C ASP A 45 -7.62 -2.30 11.24
N TRP A 46 -6.59 -1.51 10.90
CA TRP A 46 -6.64 -0.56 9.79
C TRP A 46 -6.96 -1.26 8.46
N PHE A 47 -6.28 -2.36 8.17
CA PHE A 47 -6.47 -3.11 6.92
C PHE A 47 -7.90 -3.62 6.80
N GLU A 48 -8.44 -4.24 7.85
CA GLU A 48 -9.82 -4.74 7.88
C GLU A 48 -10.82 -3.60 7.66
N HIS A 49 -10.61 -2.45 8.29
CA HIS A 49 -11.47 -1.28 8.12
C HIS A 49 -11.47 -0.76 6.67
N VAL A 50 -10.30 -0.57 6.07
CA VAL A 50 -10.19 -0.12 4.67
C VAL A 50 -10.82 -1.16 3.74
N MET A 51 -10.53 -2.44 3.93
CA MET A 51 -11.10 -3.51 3.11
C MET A 51 -12.62 -3.58 3.21
N MET A 52 -13.21 -3.36 4.39
CA MET A 52 -14.66 -3.30 4.55
C MET A 52 -15.27 -2.14 3.76
N ARG A 53 -14.64 -0.96 3.83
CA ARG A 53 -15.08 0.23 3.07
C ARG A 53 -14.99 0.03 1.57
N GLU A 54 -13.89 -0.52 1.07
CA GLU A 54 -13.75 -0.78 -0.37
C GLU A 54 -14.75 -1.86 -0.84
N ARG A 55 -14.98 -2.90 -0.02
CA ARG A 55 -15.97 -3.95 -0.33
C ARG A 55 -17.41 -3.46 -0.32
N SER A 56 -17.77 -2.49 0.52
CA SER A 56 -19.14 -1.94 0.52
C SER A 56 -19.50 -1.23 -0.77
N ASN A 57 -18.51 -0.83 -1.58
CA ASN A 57 -18.72 -0.23 -2.89
C ASN A 57 -18.90 -1.28 -4.01
N LEU A 58 -18.66 -2.56 -3.72
CA LEU A 58 -18.76 -3.64 -4.69
C LEU A 58 -20.13 -4.34 -4.60
N PRO A 59 -20.64 -4.90 -5.71
CA PRO A 59 -21.80 -5.78 -5.68
C PRO A 59 -21.58 -6.97 -4.74
N SER A 60 -22.61 -7.38 -3.98
CA SER A 60 -22.53 -8.46 -2.99
C SER A 60 -22.06 -9.81 -3.55
N GLU A 61 -22.21 -10.04 -4.85
CA GLU A 61 -21.83 -11.28 -5.54
C GLU A 61 -20.43 -11.22 -6.18
N SER A 62 -19.66 -10.19 -5.86
CA SER A 62 -18.31 -9.98 -6.39
C SER A 62 -17.34 -11.05 -5.89
N HIS A 63 -16.72 -11.76 -6.82
CA HIS A 63 -15.57 -12.61 -6.56
C HIS A 63 -14.30 -11.76 -6.42
N ILE A 64 -13.77 -11.71 -5.20
CA ILE A 64 -12.59 -10.92 -4.87
C ILE A 64 -11.32 -11.78 -4.96
N ARG A 65 -10.30 -11.27 -5.66
CA ARG A 65 -8.93 -11.79 -5.60
C ARG A 65 -8.00 -10.74 -5.01
N PHE A 66 -6.90 -11.20 -4.44
CA PHE A 66 -5.88 -10.32 -3.88
C PHE A 66 -4.59 -10.46 -4.66
N CYS A 67 -3.99 -9.33 -4.98
CA CYS A 67 -2.68 -9.23 -5.57
C CYS A 67 -1.75 -8.60 -4.54
N GLU A 68 -0.75 -9.33 -4.04
CA GLU A 68 0.24 -8.79 -3.10
C GLU A 68 1.55 -8.48 -3.83
N TRP A 69 1.95 -7.22 -3.75
CA TRP A 69 3.25 -6.71 -4.17
C TRP A 69 4.12 -6.48 -2.95
N ARG A 70 5.27 -7.13 -2.89
CA ARG A 70 6.26 -6.92 -1.83
C ARG A 70 7.50 -6.27 -2.41
N ILE A 71 7.80 -5.08 -1.92
CA ILE A 71 8.93 -4.26 -2.33
C ILE A 71 9.87 -4.13 -1.13
N LEU A 72 11.04 -4.72 -1.25
CA LEU A 72 12.13 -4.54 -0.28
C LEU A 72 13.12 -3.54 -0.88
N THR A 73 13.38 -2.44 -0.20
CA THR A 73 14.24 -1.36 -0.72
C THR A 73 15.11 -0.76 0.37
N GLY A 74 16.31 -0.29 0.00
CA GLY A 74 17.18 0.52 0.85
C GLY A 74 16.95 2.02 0.73
N GLN A 75 15.91 2.45 0.00
CA GLN A 75 15.60 3.87 -0.19
C GLN A 75 14.94 4.46 1.08
N LEU A 76 15.79 4.91 2.01
CA LEU A 76 15.39 5.44 3.32
C LEU A 76 14.38 6.59 3.23
N GLU A 77 14.51 7.44 2.21
CA GLU A 77 13.66 8.63 2.03
C GLU A 77 12.17 8.31 1.89
N LEU A 78 11.81 7.11 1.43
CA LEU A 78 10.40 6.70 1.35
C LEU A 78 9.77 6.50 2.73
N PHE A 79 10.59 6.23 3.74
CA PHE A 79 10.17 5.87 5.10
C PHE A 79 10.37 6.99 6.12
N ASN A 80 10.96 8.12 5.70
CA ASN A 80 11.15 9.29 6.55
C ASN A 80 10.03 10.30 6.32
N ILE A 81 9.25 10.56 7.37
CA ILE A 81 8.17 11.56 7.37
C ILE A 81 8.37 12.46 8.59
N ASN A 82 8.47 13.78 8.39
CA ASN A 82 8.63 14.77 9.46
C ASN A 82 9.73 14.43 10.49
N GLY A 83 10.87 13.89 10.02
CA GLY A 83 11.99 13.48 10.88
C GLY A 83 11.82 12.14 11.60
N TYR A 84 10.66 11.49 11.47
CA TYR A 84 10.41 10.14 12.00
C TYR A 84 10.66 9.08 10.93
N ARG A 85 11.36 8.00 11.33
CA ARG A 85 11.64 6.85 10.47
C ARG A 85 10.66 5.71 10.72
N TYR A 86 9.95 5.30 9.67
CA TYR A 86 9.10 4.12 9.66
C TYR A 86 9.83 2.89 9.12
N ASP A 87 9.34 1.68 9.40
CA ASP A 87 9.96 0.45 8.89
C ASP A 87 9.24 -0.08 7.65
N LYS A 88 7.93 0.18 7.59
CA LYS A 88 7.01 -0.42 6.64
C LYS A 88 5.97 0.58 6.18
N ILE A 89 5.56 0.41 4.93
CA ILE A 89 4.46 1.15 4.32
C ILE A 89 3.55 0.10 3.69
N MET A 90 2.27 0.19 3.96
CA MET A 90 1.27 -0.64 3.30
C MET A 90 0.32 0.26 2.53
N LEU A 91 0.09 -0.10 1.27
CA LEU A 91 -0.87 0.55 0.37
C LEU A 91 -1.96 -0.46 0.00
N ILE A 92 -3.20 0.01 -0.03
CA ILE A 92 -4.33 -0.67 -0.65
C ILE A 92 -4.75 0.21 -1.81
N LEU A 93 -4.59 -0.33 -3.03
CA LEU A 93 -5.01 0.36 -4.24
C LEU A 93 -6.43 -0.13 -4.56
N GLY A 94 -7.42 0.65 -4.18
CA GLY A 94 -8.82 0.47 -4.57
C GLY A 94 -9.06 1.01 -5.98
N GLU A 95 -10.30 0.98 -6.47
CA GLU A 95 -10.65 1.41 -7.84
C GLU A 95 -10.46 2.93 -8.04
N ASP A 96 -10.88 3.72 -7.06
CA ASP A 96 -10.86 5.19 -7.13
C ASP A 96 -9.92 5.85 -6.12
N SER A 97 -9.38 5.08 -5.18
CA SER A 97 -8.59 5.63 -4.08
C SER A 97 -7.42 4.73 -3.70
N VAL A 98 -6.34 5.38 -3.25
CA VAL A 98 -5.20 4.74 -2.63
C VAL A 98 -5.26 5.04 -1.15
N SER A 99 -5.31 3.98 -0.33
CA SER A 99 -5.19 4.09 1.12
C SER A 99 -3.80 3.63 1.55
N TRP A 100 -3.19 4.33 2.51
CA TRP A 100 -1.85 4.03 2.98
C TRP A 100 -1.76 4.03 4.50
N VAL A 101 -0.77 3.30 5.01
CA VAL A 101 -0.33 3.39 6.39
C VAL A 101 1.19 3.25 6.49
N TYR A 102 1.81 4.18 7.19
CA TYR A 102 3.19 4.12 7.67
C TYR A 102 3.20 3.54 9.08
N TYR A 103 4.03 2.53 9.30
CA TYR A 103 4.11 1.89 10.60
C TYR A 103 5.49 1.31 10.88
N GLN A 104 5.78 1.14 12.16
CA GLN A 104 6.99 0.50 12.66
C GLN A 104 6.65 -0.91 13.15
N CYS A 105 7.65 -1.80 13.11
CA CYS A 105 7.51 -3.13 13.72
C CYS A 105 7.46 -3.03 15.25
N LEU A 106 8.23 -2.09 15.80
CA LEU A 106 8.18 -1.67 17.18
C LEU A 106 7.54 -0.27 17.21
N PRO A 107 6.34 -0.10 17.76
CA PRO A 107 5.56 1.14 17.63
C PRO A 107 6.10 2.23 18.56
N ILE A 108 7.25 2.81 18.22
CA ILE A 108 7.85 3.94 18.93
C ILE A 108 7.10 5.23 18.60
N HIS A 109 6.69 5.37 17.34
CA HIS A 109 5.91 6.51 16.84
C HIS A 109 4.49 6.07 16.45
N PRO A 110 3.50 6.99 16.54
CA PRO A 110 2.18 6.75 15.99
C PRO A 110 2.25 6.40 14.50
N ARG A 111 1.31 5.55 14.08
CA ARG A 111 1.10 5.25 12.66
C ARG A 111 0.60 6.51 11.97
N ILE A 112 0.98 6.69 10.71
CA ILE A 112 0.42 7.73 9.85
C ILE A 112 -0.38 7.02 8.78
N GLU A 113 -1.69 7.22 8.78
CA GLU A 113 -2.60 6.65 7.81
C GLU A 113 -3.32 7.75 7.03
N GLY A 114 -3.77 7.42 5.84
CA GLY A 114 -4.51 8.34 5.00
C GLY A 114 -5.07 7.65 3.76
N SER A 115 -5.88 8.39 3.02
CA SER A 115 -6.38 7.95 1.73
C SER A 115 -6.62 9.14 0.81
N ALA A 116 -6.34 8.99 -0.47
CA ALA A 116 -6.58 10.02 -1.48
C ALA A 116 -6.91 9.40 -2.84
N LYS A 117 -7.58 10.18 -3.68
CA LYS A 117 -7.81 9.83 -5.08
C LYS A 117 -6.53 10.09 -5.87
N ILE A 118 -5.76 9.04 -6.12
CA ILE A 118 -4.54 9.11 -6.92
C ILE A 118 -4.82 8.37 -8.24
N PRO A 119 -4.76 9.04 -9.40
CA PRO A 119 -4.94 8.36 -10.68
C PRO A 119 -3.77 7.39 -10.89
N ILE A 120 -4.08 6.10 -10.97
CA ILE A 120 -3.11 5.00 -11.13
C ILE A 120 -3.60 4.01 -12.19
N SER A 121 -2.66 3.30 -12.81
CA SER A 121 -2.97 2.25 -13.78
C SER A 121 -2.47 0.90 -13.27
N TYR A 122 -3.39 -0.02 -13.00
CA TYR A 122 -3.13 -1.31 -12.33
C TYR A 122 -2.57 -2.40 -13.26
N CYS A 123 -1.67 -2.05 -14.17
CA CYS A 123 -1.04 -3.07 -15.01
C CYS A 123 0.19 -3.65 -14.28
N SER A 124 0.36 -4.98 -14.32
CA SER A 124 1.44 -5.65 -13.60
C SER A 124 2.83 -5.20 -14.07
N CYS A 125 3.04 -4.80 -15.32
CA CYS A 125 4.31 -4.21 -15.75
C CYS A 125 4.44 -2.71 -15.42
N CYS A 126 3.35 -2.04 -15.05
CA CYS A 126 3.31 -0.61 -14.74
C CYS A 126 3.64 -0.33 -13.28
N LEU A 127 3.20 -1.19 -12.35
CA LEU A 127 3.30 -0.91 -10.92
C LEU A 127 4.76 -0.84 -10.42
N GLU A 128 5.66 -1.62 -11.00
CA GLU A 128 7.11 -1.54 -10.75
C GLU A 128 7.67 -0.14 -11.07
N ASN A 129 7.15 0.51 -12.11
CA ASN A 129 7.60 1.84 -12.51
C ASN A 129 6.79 2.97 -11.85
N GLN A 130 5.58 2.67 -11.36
CA GLN A 130 4.65 3.67 -10.82
C GLN A 130 4.70 3.81 -9.30
N TYR A 131 5.18 2.80 -8.56
CA TYR A 131 5.10 2.86 -7.09
C TYR A 131 5.86 4.05 -6.51
N LEU A 132 7.00 4.45 -7.10
CA LEU A 132 7.75 5.64 -6.68
C LEU A 132 6.90 6.91 -6.85
N THR A 133 6.26 7.08 -8.00
CA THR A 133 5.36 8.22 -8.25
C THR A 133 4.17 8.23 -7.28
N ILE A 134 3.62 7.07 -6.94
CA ILE A 134 2.56 6.96 -5.92
C ILE A 134 3.09 7.41 -4.56
N MET A 135 4.29 6.93 -4.18
CA MET A 135 4.92 7.27 -2.92
C MET A 135 5.26 8.76 -2.82
N ASP A 136 5.74 9.38 -3.90
CA ASP A 136 6.03 10.82 -3.94
C ASP A 136 4.75 11.64 -3.68
N LYS A 137 3.65 11.30 -4.35
CA LYS A 137 2.34 11.94 -4.10
C LYS A 137 1.84 11.73 -2.69
N ILE A 138 1.96 10.52 -2.14
CA ILE A 138 1.59 10.25 -0.75
C ILE A 138 2.44 11.12 0.20
N LYS A 139 3.75 11.23 -0.05
CA LYS A 139 4.65 12.05 0.75
C LYS A 139 4.30 13.53 0.66
N GLU A 140 3.99 14.05 -0.53
CA GLU A 140 3.48 15.42 -0.71
C GLU A 140 2.21 15.67 0.11
N ILE A 141 1.25 14.74 0.08
CA ILE A 141 0.00 14.86 0.83
C ILE A 141 0.28 14.85 2.34
N VAL A 142 1.06 13.88 2.82
CA VAL A 142 1.38 13.73 4.25
C VAL A 142 2.17 14.94 4.79
N LEU A 143 3.09 15.50 4.00
CA LEU A 143 3.85 16.69 4.37
C LEU A 143 3.02 17.98 4.20
N GLY A 144 2.10 18.03 3.24
CA GLY A 144 1.19 19.14 3.02
C GLY A 144 0.23 19.33 4.19
N TYR A 145 -0.31 18.24 4.73
CA TYR A 145 -1.12 18.26 5.97
C TYR A 145 -0.34 18.64 7.23
N ALA A 146 0.99 18.68 7.20
CA ALA A 146 1.81 19.10 8.34
C ALA A 146 2.07 20.62 8.41
N ASN A 147 1.63 21.37 7.40
CA ASN A 147 1.78 22.83 7.31
C ASN A 147 0.46 23.61 7.47
N GLU A 148 -0.63 22.94 7.89
CA GLU A 148 -1.91 23.55 8.31
C GLU A 148 -2.10 23.36 9.83
#